data_AF-A0A3R7BM63-F1
#
_entry.id   AF-A0A3R7BM63-F1
#
_cell.length_a   1.000
_cell.length_b   1.000
_cell.length_c   1.000
_cell.angle_alpha   90.00
_cell.angle_beta   90.00
_cell.angle_gamma   90.00
#
_symmetry.space_group_name_H-M   'P 1'
#
loop_
_entity.id
_entity.type
_entity.pdbx_description
1 polymer ?
#
loop_
_entity_poly.entity_id
_entity_poly.type
_entity_poly.pdbx_seq_one_letter_code
_entity_poly.pdbx_strand_id
1 'polypeptide(L)'
;DLSRIYNVPYRSLKLYIKKMRDTGSIVPKRRGPPPVLPTQCEERLQTWIKYIQTNGYPIKRHDLLVKVAEFCNARGIPELAEGWFLKRHPLITQRQAQVISRVRNEVDVNGIRTLFFAMAKLIIEERLDGHRFIPASVQLPVVLVFDGYKSHFSALAVMVRALALRILLVCLPANGTHLVQPLDVAVFGPFKKVFRQDILNFMVAPGPFTISKKNAVELASAA
;
A
#
# COMPACT_ATOMS: atom_id res chain seq x y z
N ASP A 1 37.08 33.67 -19.26
CA ASP A 1 36.29 33.29 -20.45
C ASP A 1 35.30 32.18 -20.08
N LEU A 2 34.01 32.52 -19.95
CA LEU A 2 32.96 31.62 -19.45
C LEU A 2 32.80 30.34 -20.30
N SER A 3 33.17 30.41 -21.58
CA SER A 3 33.13 29.26 -22.51
C SER A 3 34.09 28.14 -22.07
N ARG A 4 35.27 28.49 -21.57
CA ARG A 4 36.30 27.54 -21.11
C ARG A 4 36.00 26.98 -19.73
N ILE A 5 35.40 27.78 -18.85
CA ILE A 5 35.05 27.38 -17.48
C ILE A 5 33.93 26.34 -17.47
N TYR A 6 32.90 26.53 -18.30
CA TYR A 6 31.72 25.67 -18.32
C TYR A 6 31.72 24.62 -19.45
N ASN A 7 32.79 24.55 -20.24
CA ASN A 7 32.91 23.66 -21.41
C ASN A 7 31.70 23.77 -22.36
N VAL A 8 31.25 25.01 -22.61
CA VAL A 8 30.13 25.30 -23.52
C VAL A 8 30.68 26.14 -24.68
N PRO A 9 30.47 25.74 -25.95
CA PRO A 9 30.92 26.52 -27.09
C PRO A 9 30.42 27.97 -27.06
N TYR A 10 31.29 28.92 -27.36
CA TYR A 10 30.99 30.36 -27.34
C TYR A 10 29.75 30.73 -28.18
N ARG A 11 29.53 30.03 -29.30
CA ARG A 11 28.34 30.17 -30.15
C ARG A 11 27.04 29.87 -29.39
N SER A 12 27.05 28.84 -28.54
CA SER A 12 25.89 28.48 -27.72
C SER A 12 25.60 29.57 -26.69
N LEU A 13 26.63 30.11 -26.01
CA LEU A 13 26.46 31.21 -25.07
C LEU A 13 25.84 32.44 -25.74
N LYS A 14 26.34 32.84 -26.92
CA LYS A 14 25.75 33.94 -27.70
C LYS A 14 24.28 33.69 -28.07
N LEU A 15 23.93 32.46 -28.47
CA LEU A 15 22.54 32.09 -28.79
C LEU A 15 21.61 32.23 -27.58
N TYR A 16 22.06 31.79 -26.39
CA TYR A 16 21.26 31.90 -25.16
C TYR A 16 21.13 33.34 -24.68
N ILE A 17 22.18 34.15 -24.78
CA ILE A 17 22.13 35.59 -24.46
C ILE A 17 21.16 36.33 -25.39
N LYS A 18 21.19 36.01 -26.69
CA LYS A 18 20.25 36.58 -27.66
C LYS A 18 18.81 36.18 -27.33
N LYS A 19 18.56 34.89 -27.07
CA LYS A 19 17.23 34.41 -26.65
C LYS A 19 16.74 35.11 -25.38
N MET A 20 17.59 35.29 -24.37
CA MET A 20 17.21 36.00 -23.14
C MET A 20 16.81 37.45 -23.42
N ARG A 21 17.52 38.12 -24.35
CA ARG A 21 17.21 39.49 -24.77
C ARG A 21 15.88 39.58 -25.53
N ASP A 22 15.58 38.60 -26.38
CA ASP A 22 14.40 38.63 -27.26
C ASP A 22 13.12 38.15 -26.55
N THR A 23 13.19 37.13 -25.68
CA THR A 23 12.01 36.51 -25.05
C THR A 23 11.92 36.70 -23.53
N GLY A 24 12.91 37.33 -22.89
CA GLY A 24 12.93 37.56 -21.43
C GLY A 24 13.05 36.31 -20.55
N SER A 25 13.07 35.12 -21.16
CA SER A 25 13.13 33.82 -20.48
C SER A 25 13.87 32.79 -21.34
N ILE A 26 14.74 32.01 -20.70
CA ILE A 26 15.33 30.80 -21.26
C ILE A 26 14.61 29.61 -20.64
N VAL A 27 13.50 29.17 -21.26
CA VAL A 27 12.89 27.90 -20.88
C VAL A 27 13.71 26.76 -21.50
N PRO A 28 14.22 25.80 -20.72
CA PRO A 28 14.92 24.64 -21.26
C PRO A 28 13.97 23.84 -22.17
N LYS A 29 14.16 23.90 -23.49
CA LYS A 29 13.39 23.08 -24.43
C LYS A 29 14.00 21.67 -24.48
N ARG A 30 13.17 20.64 -24.35
CA ARG A 30 13.60 19.24 -24.44
C ARG A 30 14.32 18.99 -25.77
N ARG A 31 15.48 18.33 -25.70
CA ARG A 31 16.23 17.85 -26.88
C ARG A 31 15.77 16.43 -27.21
N GLY A 32 15.60 16.14 -28.50
CA GLY A 32 15.19 14.83 -29.02
C GLY A 32 13.76 14.79 -29.59
N PRO A 33 13.34 13.65 -30.16
CA PRO A 33 12.04 13.49 -30.78
C PRO A 33 10.87 13.79 -29.82
N PRO A 34 9.73 14.29 -30.33
CA PRO A 34 8.53 14.50 -29.52
C PRO A 34 8.06 13.18 -28.90
N PRO A 35 7.37 13.23 -27.75
CA PRO A 35 6.82 12.04 -27.13
C PRO A 35 5.83 11.34 -28.08
N VAL A 36 5.90 10.01 -28.14
CA VAL A 36 5.03 9.20 -29.02
C VAL A 36 3.57 9.24 -28.53
N LEU A 37 3.37 9.35 -27.22
CA LEU A 37 2.07 9.66 -26.63
C LEU A 37 1.92 11.18 -26.46
N PRO A 38 0.73 11.75 -26.71
CA PRO A 38 0.46 13.14 -26.38
C PRO A 38 0.75 13.43 -24.90
N THR A 39 1.26 14.62 -24.58
CA THR A 39 1.67 15.03 -23.22
C THR A 39 0.56 14.79 -22.19
N GLN A 40 -0.70 15.06 -22.56
CA GLN A 40 -1.87 14.82 -21.70
C GLN A 40 -2.04 13.34 -21.32
N CYS A 41 -1.69 12.41 -22.22
CA CYS A 41 -1.77 10.97 -21.95
C CYS A 41 -0.65 10.54 -21.00
N GLU A 42 0.56 11.05 -21.19
CA GLU A 42 1.68 10.81 -20.27
C GLU A 42 1.39 11.36 -18.87
N GLU A 43 0.77 12.52 -18.76
CA GLU A 43 0.34 13.10 -17.47
C GLU A 43 -0.71 12.25 -16.75
N ARG A 44 -1.70 11.73 -17.50
CA ARG A 44 -2.71 10.82 -16.95
C ARG A 44 -2.10 9.51 -16.45
N LEU A 45 -1.19 8.91 -17.22
CA LEU A 45 -0.43 7.72 -16.82
C LEU A 45 0.41 8.00 -15.57
N GLN A 46 1.11 9.13 -15.48
CA GLN A 46 1.86 9.50 -14.29
C GLN A 46 0.96 9.70 -13.06
N THR A 47 -0.19 10.36 -13.23
CA THR A 47 -1.14 10.60 -12.14
C THR A 47 -1.71 9.30 -11.62
N TRP A 48 -2.07 8.39 -12.52
CA TRP A 48 -2.51 7.05 -12.20
C TRP A 48 -1.46 6.25 -11.43
N ILE A 49 -0.22 6.25 -11.92
CA ILE A 49 0.88 5.51 -11.29
C ILE A 49 1.15 6.04 -9.88
N LYS A 50 1.19 7.37 -9.72
CA LYS A 50 1.32 7.99 -8.40
C LYS A 50 0.15 7.61 -7.50
N TYR A 51 -1.08 7.70 -7.97
CA TYR A 51 -2.28 7.36 -7.20
C TYR A 51 -2.24 5.90 -6.72
N ILE A 52 -1.96 4.95 -7.61
CA ILE A 52 -1.89 3.54 -7.27
C ILE A 52 -0.76 3.27 -6.26
N GLN A 53 0.41 3.90 -6.45
CA GLN A 53 1.53 3.80 -5.50
C GLN A 53 1.21 4.40 -4.13
N THR A 54 0.56 5.57 -4.07
CA THR A 54 0.20 6.21 -2.78
C THR A 54 -0.84 5.41 -2.01
N ASN A 55 -1.65 4.59 -2.70
CA ASN A 55 -2.62 3.71 -2.07
C ASN A 55 -2.03 2.33 -1.71
N GLY A 56 -0.71 2.15 -1.82
CA GLY A 56 -0.01 0.93 -1.38
C GLY A 56 -0.03 -0.20 -2.41
N TYR A 57 -0.34 0.09 -3.66
CA TYR A 57 -0.34 -0.89 -4.75
C TYR A 57 0.87 -0.63 -5.65
N PRO A 58 1.93 -1.46 -5.62
CA PRO A 58 3.03 -1.30 -6.56
C PRO A 58 2.64 -1.84 -7.94
N ILE A 59 2.65 -0.99 -8.97
CA ILE A 59 2.36 -1.36 -10.37
C ILE A 59 3.47 -2.25 -10.91
N LYS A 60 3.12 -3.44 -11.42
CA LYS A 60 4.07 -4.29 -12.13
C LYS A 60 4.19 -3.85 -13.58
N ARG A 61 5.27 -4.27 -14.23
CA ARG A 61 5.54 -3.98 -15.64
C ARG A 61 4.37 -4.39 -16.54
N HIS A 62 3.81 -5.58 -16.32
CA HIS A 62 2.68 -6.10 -17.08
C HIS A 62 1.46 -5.17 -16.99
N ASP A 63 1.07 -4.76 -15.79
CA ASP A 63 -0.09 -3.88 -15.55
C ASP A 63 0.06 -2.53 -16.27
N LEU A 64 1.28 -1.98 -16.29
CA LEU A 64 1.59 -0.76 -17.02
C LEU A 64 1.44 -0.95 -18.54
N LEU A 65 1.90 -2.07 -19.09
CA LEU A 65 1.80 -2.37 -20.52
C LEU A 65 0.34 -2.55 -20.95
N VAL A 66 -0.47 -3.26 -20.16
CA VAL A 66 -1.92 -3.41 -20.41
C VAL A 66 -2.59 -2.03 -20.45
N LYS A 67 -2.29 -1.16 -19.49
CA LYS A 67 -2.88 0.19 -19.46
C LYS A 67 -2.41 1.08 -20.61
N VAL A 68 -1.13 0.98 -20.99
CA VAL A 68 -0.60 1.73 -22.14
C VAL A 68 -1.20 1.24 -23.46
N ALA A 69 -1.37 -0.08 -23.63
CA ALA A 69 -2.01 -0.66 -24.81
C ALA A 69 -3.46 -0.17 -24.96
N GLU A 70 -4.21 -0.06 -23.85
CA GLU A 70 -5.55 0.54 -23.84
C GLU A 70 -5.52 1.98 -24.39
N PHE A 71 -4.58 2.81 -23.94
CA PHE A 71 -4.42 4.19 -24.42
C PHE A 71 -4.07 4.27 -25.90
N CYS A 72 -3.19 3.38 -26.37
CA CYS A 72 -2.76 3.31 -27.76
C CYS A 72 -3.93 2.90 -28.67
N ASN A 73 -4.66 1.84 -28.29
CA ASN A 73 -5.83 1.35 -29.01
C ASN A 73 -6.94 2.42 -29.10
N ALA A 74 -7.24 3.10 -27.99
CA ALA A 74 -8.27 4.15 -27.96
C ALA A 74 -7.95 5.39 -28.82
N ARG A 75 -6.69 5.56 -29.25
CA ARG A 75 -6.22 6.73 -30.03
C ARG A 75 -5.65 6.37 -31.40
N GLY A 76 -5.71 5.09 -31.79
CA GLY A 76 -5.10 4.61 -33.03
C GLY A 76 -3.58 4.80 -33.10
N ILE A 77 -2.90 4.82 -31.94
CA ILE A 77 -1.44 4.94 -31.86
C ILE A 77 -0.86 3.52 -31.96
N PRO A 78 0.19 3.29 -32.78
CA PRO A 78 0.87 1.99 -32.83
C PRO A 78 1.37 1.55 -31.46
N GLU A 79 1.43 0.24 -31.25
CA GLU A 79 1.90 -0.35 -30.00
C GLU A 79 3.34 0.11 -29.70
N LEU A 80 3.57 0.56 -28.47
CA LEU A 80 4.83 1.18 -28.09
C LEU A 80 5.81 0.14 -27.57
N ALA A 81 7.01 0.12 -28.15
CA ALA A 81 8.09 -0.79 -27.77
C ALA A 81 8.49 -0.64 -26.29
N GLU A 82 8.86 -1.76 -25.66
CA GLU A 82 9.19 -1.83 -24.24
C GLU A 82 10.17 -0.75 -23.74
N GLY A 83 9.89 -0.19 -22.55
CA GLY A 83 10.80 0.71 -21.83
C GLY A 83 10.78 2.18 -22.28
N TRP A 84 9.96 2.53 -23.28
CA TRP A 84 9.79 3.91 -23.76
C TRP A 84 9.39 4.90 -22.65
N PHE A 85 8.60 4.45 -21.67
CA PHE A 85 8.03 5.26 -20.60
C PHE A 85 8.96 5.35 -19.38
N LEU A 86 9.51 4.22 -18.92
CA LEU A 86 10.35 4.15 -17.72
C LEU A 86 11.67 4.94 -17.86
N LYS A 87 12.27 4.98 -19.05
CA LYS A 87 13.46 5.79 -19.31
C LYS A 87 13.21 7.31 -19.21
N ARG A 88 11.96 7.74 -19.30
CA ARG A 88 11.57 9.17 -19.38
C ARG A 88 10.98 9.73 -18.08
N HIS A 89 10.62 8.87 -17.13
CA HIS A 89 10.08 9.26 -15.83
C HIS A 89 10.92 8.69 -14.69
N PRO A 90 12.08 9.32 -14.36
CA PRO A 90 12.96 8.86 -13.28
C PRO A 90 12.36 9.00 -11.88
N LEU A 91 11.20 9.65 -11.73
CA LEU A 91 10.42 9.62 -10.49
C LEU A 91 9.62 8.31 -10.34
N ILE A 92 9.32 7.65 -11.46
CA ILE A 92 8.64 6.35 -11.53
C ILE A 92 9.73 5.27 -11.65
N THR A 93 10.62 5.26 -10.67
CA THR A 93 11.60 4.18 -10.53
C THR A 93 10.91 2.98 -9.91
N GLN A 94 11.26 1.76 -10.32
CA GLN A 94 10.90 0.55 -9.58
C GLN A 94 11.46 0.68 -8.17
N ARG A 95 10.61 1.03 -7.21
CA ARG A 95 10.98 1.03 -5.80
C ARG A 95 10.60 -0.35 -5.27
N GLN A 96 11.57 -1.10 -4.78
CA GLN A 96 11.26 -2.10 -3.77
C GLN A 96 10.68 -1.35 -2.57
N ALA A 97 9.53 -1.80 -2.06
CA ALA A 97 9.01 -1.27 -0.81
C ALA A 97 10.14 -1.37 0.23
N GLN A 98 10.57 -0.24 0.78
CA GLN A 98 11.49 -0.28 1.90
C GLN A 98 10.78 -1.02 3.02
N VAL A 99 11.37 -2.13 3.47
CA VAL A 99 10.94 -2.79 4.70
C VAL A 99 11.03 -1.72 5.78
N ILE A 100 9.87 -1.29 6.29
CA ILE A 100 9.80 -0.40 7.46
C ILE A 100 10.71 -1.00 8.52
N SER A 101 11.63 -0.20 9.06
CA SER A 101 12.74 -0.73 9.86
C SER A 101 12.22 -1.70 10.91
N ARG A 102 12.81 -2.90 10.92
CA ARG A 102 12.51 -4.03 11.81
C ARG A 102 12.36 -3.58 13.28
N VAL A 103 13.16 -2.58 13.66
CA VAL A 103 13.22 -1.94 15.00
C VAL A 103 11.90 -1.30 15.47
N ARG A 104 11.01 -0.84 14.57
CA ARG A 104 9.72 -0.23 14.98
C ARG A 104 8.58 -1.24 15.14
N ASN A 105 8.75 -2.45 14.63
CA ASN A 105 7.70 -3.49 14.54
C ASN A 105 8.11 -4.84 15.15
N GLU A 106 9.33 -5.01 15.65
CA GLU A 106 9.75 -6.30 16.18
C GLU A 106 8.95 -6.65 17.42
N VAL A 107 8.17 -7.72 17.31
CA VAL A 107 7.50 -8.35 18.44
C VAL A 107 8.60 -8.97 19.28
N ASP A 108 8.78 -8.46 20.50
CA ASP A 108 9.79 -8.96 21.42
C ASP A 108 9.52 -10.45 21.73
N VAL A 109 10.58 -11.27 21.64
CA VAL A 109 10.53 -12.70 21.96
C VAL A 109 10.08 -12.90 23.41
N ASN A 110 10.44 -12.00 24.33
CA ASN A 110 9.95 -12.07 25.70
C ASN A 110 8.44 -11.76 25.76
N GLY A 111 7.93 -10.87 24.91
CA GLY A 111 6.50 -10.60 24.78
C GLY A 111 5.72 -11.84 24.32
N ILE A 112 6.22 -12.55 23.31
CA ILE A 112 5.62 -13.81 22.83
C ILE A 112 5.67 -14.88 23.91
N ARG A 113 6.82 -15.04 24.58
CA ARG A 113 6.96 -15.98 25.70
C ARG A 113 6.00 -15.67 26.84
N THR A 114 5.86 -14.39 27.19
CA THR A 114 4.93 -13.93 28.24
C THR A 114 3.50 -14.29 27.87
N LEU A 115 3.09 -14.02 26.63
CA LEU A 115 1.77 -14.44 26.13
C LEU A 115 1.59 -15.95 26.25
N PHE A 116 2.56 -16.74 25.78
CA PHE A 116 2.49 -18.20 25.80
C PHE A 116 2.36 -18.74 27.23
N PHE A 117 3.22 -18.30 28.15
CA PHE A 117 3.18 -18.75 29.54
C PHE A 117 1.94 -18.24 30.27
N ALA A 118 1.46 -17.02 29.97
CA ALA A 118 0.20 -16.52 30.51
C ALA A 118 -0.98 -17.39 30.05
N MET A 119 -1.07 -17.70 28.76
CA MET A 119 -2.12 -18.58 28.24
C MET A 119 -2.01 -20.00 28.82
N ALA A 120 -0.81 -20.57 28.87
CA ALA A 120 -0.59 -21.90 29.44
C ALA A 120 -0.97 -21.96 30.93
N LYS A 121 -0.59 -20.94 31.70
CA LYS A 121 -0.98 -20.79 33.11
C LYS A 121 -2.50 -20.71 33.25
N LEU A 122 -3.16 -19.86 32.46
CA LEU A 122 -4.62 -19.72 32.48
C LEU A 122 -5.31 -21.03 32.11
N ILE A 123 -4.85 -21.74 31.08
CA ILE A 123 -5.42 -23.04 30.68
C ILE A 123 -5.33 -24.06 31.82
N ILE A 124 -4.20 -24.10 32.54
CA ILE A 124 -3.97 -25.04 33.64
C ILE A 124 -4.79 -24.68 34.89
N GLU A 125 -4.71 -23.41 35.34
CA GLU A 125 -5.37 -22.95 36.57
C GLU A 125 -6.89 -23.00 36.43
N GLU A 126 -7.40 -22.63 35.26
CA GLU A 126 -8.83 -22.55 34.99
C GLU A 126 -9.42 -23.80 34.33
N ARG A 127 -8.59 -24.85 34.13
CA ARG A 127 -8.98 -26.14 33.53
C ARG A 127 -9.73 -26.00 32.20
N LEU A 128 -9.23 -25.16 31.30
CA LEU A 128 -9.86 -24.90 30.00
C LEU A 128 -9.72 -26.12 29.08
N ASP A 129 -10.84 -26.70 28.64
CA ASP A 129 -10.89 -27.82 27.69
C ASP A 129 -11.14 -27.34 26.25
N GLY A 130 -10.45 -27.97 25.28
CA GLY A 130 -10.46 -27.56 23.86
C GLY A 130 -11.76 -27.83 23.09
N HIS A 131 -12.85 -28.20 23.76
CA HIS A 131 -14.11 -28.57 23.12
C HIS A 131 -15.18 -27.46 23.26
N ARG A 132 -15.38 -26.69 22.17
CA ARG A 132 -16.64 -26.09 21.65
C ARG A 132 -16.58 -24.59 21.30
N PHE A 133 -17.29 -24.26 20.21
CA PHE A 133 -17.82 -22.95 19.84
C PHE A 133 -19.11 -22.70 20.68
N ILE A 134 -19.23 -21.58 21.41
CA ILE A 134 -20.13 -21.48 22.60
C ILE A 134 -21.34 -20.53 22.40
N PRO A 135 -22.56 -21.07 22.47
CA PRO A 135 -23.67 -20.57 23.33
C PRO A 135 -24.53 -21.73 23.92
N ALA A 136 -25.47 -21.62 24.86
CA ALA A 136 -26.03 -20.53 25.68
C ALA A 136 -25.94 -20.85 27.19
N SER A 137 -25.24 -21.91 27.54
CA SER A 137 -25.23 -22.59 28.84
C SER A 137 -23.91 -22.46 29.59
N VAL A 138 -23.00 -21.62 29.10
CA VAL A 138 -21.62 -21.58 29.58
C VAL A 138 -21.48 -20.57 30.72
N GLN A 139 -21.32 -21.11 31.92
CA GLN A 139 -20.37 -20.56 32.88
C GLN A 139 -19.08 -21.37 32.78
N LEU A 140 -17.96 -20.69 32.60
CA LEU A 140 -16.56 -21.08 32.86
C LEU A 140 -15.71 -19.86 32.48
N PRO A 141 -14.46 -19.74 32.93
CA PRO A 141 -13.64 -18.60 32.57
C PRO A 141 -13.41 -18.59 31.05
N VAL A 142 -13.97 -17.58 30.39
CA VAL A 142 -13.83 -17.40 28.94
C VAL A 142 -12.60 -16.57 28.70
N VAL A 143 -11.61 -17.09 27.99
CA VAL A 143 -10.42 -16.31 27.60
C VAL A 143 -10.71 -15.58 26.29
N LEU A 144 -10.77 -14.25 26.34
CA LEU A 144 -10.89 -13.40 25.17
C LEU A 144 -9.51 -12.83 24.81
N VAL A 145 -8.98 -13.29 23.67
CA VAL A 145 -7.72 -12.80 23.10
C VAL A 145 -8.01 -11.69 22.09
N PHE A 146 -7.39 -10.52 22.24
CA PHE A 146 -7.61 -9.37 21.36
C PHE A 146 -6.38 -8.45 21.25
N ASP A 147 -6.41 -7.49 20.33
CA ASP A 147 -5.26 -6.66 19.91
C ASP A 147 -4.79 -5.62 20.94
N GLY A 148 -5.49 -5.49 22.08
CA GLY A 148 -5.12 -4.54 23.13
C GLY A 148 -5.09 -3.09 22.64
N TYR A 149 -5.87 -2.71 21.61
CA TYR A 149 -5.95 -1.31 21.21
C TYR A 149 -6.71 -0.49 22.26
N LYS A 150 -6.23 0.73 22.56
CA LYS A 150 -6.66 1.51 23.73
C LYS A 150 -8.17 1.65 23.87
N SER A 151 -8.92 1.78 22.77
CA SER A 151 -10.37 1.92 22.82
C SER A 151 -11.11 0.66 23.29
N HIS A 152 -10.49 -0.52 23.23
CA HIS A 152 -11.13 -1.78 23.62
C HIS A 152 -11.15 -2.02 25.13
N PHE A 153 -10.28 -1.40 25.90
CA PHE A 153 -10.16 -1.66 27.35
C PHE A 153 -10.04 -0.40 28.22
N SER A 154 -9.85 0.79 27.63
CA SER A 154 -9.81 2.04 28.40
C SER A 154 -11.15 2.40 29.05
N ALA A 155 -12.25 1.87 28.53
CA ALA A 155 -13.56 2.05 29.10
C ALA A 155 -13.73 1.13 30.33
N LEU A 156 -13.84 1.74 31.52
CA LEU A 156 -14.12 1.03 32.78
C LEU A 156 -15.32 0.09 32.65
N ALA A 157 -16.34 0.48 31.89
CA ALA A 157 -17.52 -0.33 31.61
C ALA A 157 -17.19 -1.69 30.97
N VAL A 158 -16.18 -1.76 30.10
CA VAL A 158 -15.77 -3.03 29.45
C VAL A 158 -15.09 -3.95 30.45
N MET A 159 -14.18 -3.43 31.28
CA MET A 159 -13.53 -4.22 32.33
C MET A 159 -14.52 -4.73 33.37
N VAL A 160 -15.44 -3.86 33.83
CA VAL A 160 -16.50 -4.24 34.78
C VAL A 160 -17.40 -5.30 34.19
N ARG A 161 -17.77 -5.19 32.91
CA ARG A 161 -18.60 -6.18 32.24
C ARG A 161 -17.89 -7.51 32.02
N ALA A 162 -16.62 -7.49 31.63
CA ALA A 162 -15.80 -8.69 31.48
C ALA A 162 -15.70 -9.44 32.82
N LEU A 163 -15.45 -8.72 33.92
CA LEU A 163 -15.40 -9.30 35.26
C LEU A 163 -16.75 -9.93 35.66
N ALA A 164 -17.86 -9.20 35.45
CA ALA A 164 -19.20 -9.70 35.76
C ALA A 164 -19.57 -10.97 34.97
N LEU A 165 -19.02 -11.13 33.76
CA LEU A 165 -19.23 -12.29 32.90
C LEU A 165 -18.17 -13.39 33.08
N ARG A 166 -17.21 -13.21 34.00
CA ARG A 166 -16.03 -14.10 34.17
C ARG A 166 -15.24 -14.30 32.87
N ILE A 167 -15.06 -13.22 32.11
CA ILE A 167 -14.22 -13.19 30.90
C ILE A 167 -12.82 -12.73 31.29
N LEU A 168 -11.83 -13.58 31.01
CA LEU A 168 -10.41 -13.30 31.14
C LEU A 168 -9.91 -12.61 29.88
N LEU A 169 -9.50 -11.35 30.02
CA LEU A 169 -9.00 -10.54 28.92
C LEU A 169 -7.49 -10.77 28.76
N VAL A 170 -7.07 -11.21 27.57
CA VAL A 170 -5.66 -11.40 27.22
C VAL A 170 -5.32 -10.54 26.01
N CYS A 171 -4.45 -9.55 26.20
CA CYS A 171 -3.97 -8.71 25.12
C CYS A 171 -2.82 -9.39 24.38
N LEU A 172 -2.83 -9.30 23.06
CA LEU A 172 -1.68 -9.67 22.25
C LEU A 172 -0.50 -8.73 22.55
N PRO A 173 0.75 -9.21 22.42
CA PRO A 173 1.94 -8.37 22.49
C PRO A 173 1.84 -7.18 21.54
N ALA A 174 2.39 -6.03 21.95
CA ALA A 174 2.44 -4.85 21.11
C ALA A 174 3.04 -5.18 19.73
N ASN A 175 2.43 -4.63 18.68
CA ASN A 175 2.78 -4.88 17.27
C ASN A 175 2.65 -6.35 16.82
N GLY A 176 2.09 -7.25 17.65
CA GLY A 176 1.98 -8.69 17.37
C GLY A 176 0.75 -9.14 16.58
N THR A 177 -0.20 -8.25 16.31
CA THR A 177 -1.45 -8.53 15.58
C THR A 177 -1.23 -9.35 14.30
N HIS A 178 -0.26 -8.95 13.47
CA HIS A 178 0.04 -9.61 12.21
C HIS A 178 0.66 -11.02 12.33
N LEU A 179 1.07 -11.44 13.53
CA LEU A 179 1.64 -12.75 13.80
C LEU A 179 0.65 -13.67 14.52
N VAL A 180 -0.03 -13.12 15.54
CA VAL A 180 -0.73 -13.92 16.54
C VAL A 180 -2.24 -13.66 16.59
N GLN A 181 -2.78 -12.67 15.86
CA GLN A 181 -4.22 -12.43 15.82
C GLN A 181 -4.88 -13.33 14.76
N PRO A 182 -5.69 -14.33 15.17
CA PRO A 182 -6.26 -15.30 14.22
C PRO A 182 -7.14 -14.63 13.18
N LEU A 183 -7.86 -13.58 13.57
CA LEU A 183 -8.73 -12.82 12.65
C LEU A 183 -7.92 -12.13 11.54
N ASP A 184 -6.79 -11.49 11.87
CA ASP A 184 -5.98 -10.80 10.86
C ASP A 184 -5.22 -11.76 9.95
N VAL A 185 -4.73 -12.87 10.50
CA VAL A 185 -3.89 -13.84 9.78
C VAL A 185 -4.73 -14.85 9.00
N ALA A 186 -5.67 -15.52 9.67
CA ALA A 186 -6.40 -16.64 9.08
C ALA A 186 -7.63 -16.20 8.28
N VAL A 187 -8.33 -15.14 8.69
CA VAL A 187 -9.56 -14.67 8.02
C VAL A 187 -9.26 -13.52 7.07
N PHE A 188 -8.70 -12.42 7.58
CA PHE A 188 -8.44 -11.24 6.76
C PHE A 188 -7.23 -11.39 5.86
N GLY A 189 -6.28 -12.27 6.16
CA GLY A 189 -5.13 -12.53 5.29
C GLY A 189 -5.55 -12.97 3.88
N PRO A 190 -6.29 -14.08 3.74
CA PRO A 190 -6.84 -14.54 2.46
C PRO A 190 -7.76 -13.50 1.80
N PHE A 191 -8.70 -12.92 2.55
CA PHE A 191 -9.62 -11.90 2.04
C PHE A 191 -8.88 -10.69 1.44
N LYS A 192 -7.94 -10.10 2.20
CA LYS A 192 -7.11 -8.96 1.75
C LYS A 192 -6.27 -9.33 0.53
N LYS A 193 -5.96 -10.61 0.28
CA LYS A 193 -5.22 -11.04 -0.91
C LYS A 193 -6.11 -11.03 -2.14
N VAL A 194 -7.30 -11.65 -2.06
CA VAL A 194 -8.28 -11.68 -3.16
C VAL A 194 -8.75 -10.28 -3.50
N PHE A 195 -9.19 -9.52 -2.48
CA PHE A 195 -9.69 -8.17 -2.67
C PHE A 195 -8.67 -7.22 -3.33
N ARG A 196 -7.38 -7.36 -2.98
CA ARG A 196 -6.30 -6.58 -3.65
C ARG A 196 -6.17 -6.93 -5.12
N GLN A 197 -6.34 -8.21 -5.47
CA GLN A 197 -6.29 -8.65 -6.86
C GLN A 197 -7.48 -8.09 -7.64
N ASP A 198 -8.67 -8.06 -7.04
CA ASP A 198 -9.88 -7.53 -7.67
C ASP A 198 -9.81 -6.01 -7.88
N ILE A 199 -9.29 -5.26 -6.90
CA ILE A 199 -9.00 -3.83 -7.07
C ILE A 199 -8.01 -3.61 -8.22
N LEU A 200 -6.93 -4.39 -8.27
CA LEU A 200 -5.94 -4.27 -9.34
C LEU A 200 -6.57 -4.57 -10.70
N ASN A 201 -7.34 -5.66 -10.82
CA ASN A 201 -8.03 -6.04 -12.05
C ASN A 201 -9.03 -4.95 -12.49
N PHE A 202 -9.81 -4.40 -11.55
CA PHE A 202 -10.76 -3.32 -11.82
C PHE A 202 -10.07 -2.06 -12.36
N MET A 203 -8.87 -1.73 -11.86
CA MET A 203 -8.13 -0.53 -12.26
C MET A 203 -7.25 -0.71 -13.50
N VAL A 204 -6.83 -1.94 -13.80
CA VAL A 204 -5.91 -2.29 -14.90
C VAL A 204 -6.64 -2.72 -16.17
N ALA A 205 -7.78 -3.42 -16.05
CA ALA A 205 -8.71 -3.65 -17.17
C ALA A 205 -9.34 -2.29 -17.61
N PRO A 206 -10.36 -2.20 -18.49
CA PRO A 206 -10.84 -0.91 -19.03
C PRO A 206 -11.60 -0.05 -18.00
N GLY A 207 -11.19 -0.09 -16.74
CA GLY A 207 -11.73 0.64 -15.63
C GLY A 207 -10.98 1.94 -15.30
N PRO A 208 -11.57 2.70 -14.36
CA PRO A 208 -11.16 4.06 -14.01
C PRO A 208 -9.80 4.13 -13.31
N PHE A 209 -9.18 5.31 -13.38
CA PHE A 209 -7.87 5.61 -12.78
C PHE A 209 -7.87 5.63 -11.24
N THR A 210 -9.05 5.63 -10.65
CA THR A 210 -9.29 5.68 -9.21
C THR A 210 -10.47 4.78 -8.89
N ILE A 211 -10.52 4.30 -7.65
CA ILE A 211 -11.67 3.57 -7.15
C ILE A 211 -12.43 4.46 -6.17
N SER A 212 -13.74 4.60 -6.38
CA SER A 212 -14.62 5.29 -5.43
C SER A 212 -14.84 4.39 -4.22
N LYS A 213 -15.17 4.95 -3.06
CA LYS A 213 -15.55 4.15 -1.88
C LYS A 213 -16.69 3.18 -2.20
N LYS A 214 -17.69 3.62 -2.98
CA LYS A 214 -18.82 2.80 -3.39
C LYS A 214 -18.36 1.56 -4.16
N ASN A 215 -17.55 1.75 -5.20
CA ASN A 215 -17.05 0.65 -6.02
C ASN A 215 -16.13 -0.28 -5.21
N ALA A 216 -15.35 0.25 -4.27
CA ALA A 216 -14.52 -0.56 -3.40
C ALA A 216 -15.35 -1.48 -2.49
N VAL A 217 -16.48 -0.98 -1.96
CA VAL A 217 -17.42 -1.76 -1.16
C VAL A 217 -18.11 -2.83 -2.02
N GLU A 218 -18.53 -2.49 -3.23
CA GLU A 218 -19.12 -3.45 -4.17
C GLU A 218 -18.14 -4.58 -4.51
N LEU A 219 -16.88 -4.27 -4.82
CA LEU A 219 -15.84 -5.28 -5.05
C LEU A 219 -15.59 -6.13 -3.80
N ALA A 220 -15.53 -5.52 -2.61
CA ALA A 220 -15.32 -6.23 -1.35
C ALA A 220 -16.47 -7.19 -1.03
N SER A 221 -17.70 -6.83 -1.41
CA SER A 221 -18.90 -7.66 -1.20
C SER A 221 -18.98 -8.86 -2.13
N ALA A 222 -18.22 -8.86 -3.21
CA ALA A 222 -18.17 -9.95 -4.19
C ALA A 222 -17.01 -10.94 -3.96
N ALA A 223 -16.10 -10.63 -3.03
CA ALA A 223 -14.89 -11.39 -2.69
C ALA A 223 -15.08 -12.28 -1.46
#